data_AF-A0A8F2Z1B7-F1
#
_entry.id   AF-A0A8F2Z1B7-F1
#
_cell.length_a   1.000
_cell.length_b   1.000
_cell.length_c   1.000
_cell.angle_alpha   90.00
_cell.angle_beta   90.00
_cell.angle_gamma   90.00
#
_symmetry.space_group_name_H-M   'P 1'
#
loop_
_entity.id
_entity.type
_entity.pdbx_description
1 polymer ?
#
loop_
_entity_poly.entity_id
_entity_poly.type
_entity_poly.pdbx_seq_one_letter_code
_entity_poly.pdbx_strand_id
1 'polypeptide(L)'
;MGNIETVLCSSIAAVFFAAFVVAGSMWYGSATTPIELFGPTRYQWDQGYFQQEIYRRVSAGLAENQSLSEAWSKIPEKLAFYDYIGNNPAKGGLFRAGSMDSGDGIAVG
;
A
#
# COMPACT_ATOMS: atom_id res chain seq x y z
N MET A 1 34.18 7.03 29.20
CA MET A 1 33.73 8.03 28.20
C MET A 1 34.91 8.84 27.63
N GLY A 2 36.13 8.30 27.55
CA GLY A 2 37.30 9.03 27.03
C GLY A 2 37.71 8.66 25.60
N ASN A 3 37.05 7.68 24.97
CA ASN A 3 37.32 7.23 23.59
C ASN A 3 36.12 7.59 22.68
N ILE A 4 36.39 8.27 21.57
CA ILE A 4 35.38 8.65 20.57
C ILE A 4 34.74 7.43 19.89
N GLU A 5 35.47 6.31 19.77
CA GLU A 5 34.92 5.08 19.19
C GLU A 5 33.77 4.50 20.02
N THR A 6 33.73 4.75 21.34
CA THR A 6 32.58 4.37 22.16
C THR A 6 31.32 5.10 21.72
N VAL A 7 31.42 6.39 21.39
CA VAL A 7 30.29 7.18 20.87
C VAL A 7 29.89 6.65 19.49
N LEU A 8 30.86 6.39 18.62
CA LEU A 8 30.60 5.83 17.28
C LEU A 8 29.85 4.50 17.36
N CYS A 9 30.30 3.57 18.21
CA CYS A 9 29.68 2.27 18.40
C CYS A 9 28.22 2.39 18.88
N SER A 10 27.96 3.20 19.91
CA SER A 10 26.60 3.45 20.39
C SER A 10 25.70 4.12 19.35
N SER A 11 26.25 5.05 18.56
CA SER A 11 25.51 5.75 17.52
C SER A 11 25.12 4.84 16.36
N ILE A 12 26.02 3.95 15.92
CA ILE A 12 25.71 2.94 14.88
C ILE A 12 24.56 2.04 15.35
N ALA A 13 24.61 1.58 16.60
CA ALA A 13 23.53 0.76 17.15
C ALA A 13 22.19 1.49 17.18
N ALA A 14 22.17 2.75 17.60
CA ALA A 14 20.96 3.58 17.62
C ALA A 14 20.41 3.86 16.21
N VAL A 15 21.26 4.16 15.24
CA VAL A 15 20.87 4.41 13.84
C VAL A 15 20.30 3.15 13.20
N PHE A 16 20.95 2.00 13.40
CA PHE A 16 20.44 0.72 12.91
C PHE A 16 19.07 0.40 13.50
N PHE A 17 18.91 0.57 14.82
CA PHE A 17 17.60 0.40 15.47
C PHE A 17 16.52 1.27 14.82
N ALA A 18 16.79 2.57 14.62
CA ALA A 18 15.85 3.47 13.97
C ALA A 18 15.51 3.03 12.53
N ALA A 19 16.51 2.57 11.77
CA ALA A 19 16.33 2.08 10.40
C ALA A 19 15.38 0.87 10.34
N PHE A 20 15.47 -0.07 11.30
CA PHE A 20 14.55 -1.22 11.36
C PHE A 20 13.12 -0.82 11.70
N VAL A 21 12.94 0.13 12.61
CA VAL A 21 11.61 0.64 12.98
C VAL A 21 10.93 1.24 11.76
N VAL A 22 11.62 2.11 11.00
CA VAL A 22 11.03 2.76 9.82
C VAL A 22 10.80 1.79 8.66
N ALA A 23 11.67 0.80 8.48
CA ALA A 23 11.47 -0.25 7.48
C ALA A 23 10.21 -1.08 7.80
N GLY A 24 10.03 -1.45 9.06
CA GLY A 24 8.83 -2.15 9.52
C GLY A 24 7.57 -1.32 9.33
N SER A 25 7.55 -0.06 9.80
CA SER A 25 6.35 0.79 9.69
C SER A 25 5.97 1.11 8.24
N MET A 26 6.96 1.17 7.33
CA MET A 26 6.69 1.33 5.90
C MET A 26 6.08 0.07 5.30
N TRP A 27 6.61 -1.10 5.62
CA TRP A 27 6.16 -2.36 5.03
C TRP A 27 4.79 -2.83 5.54
N TYR A 28 4.52 -2.67 6.84
CA TYR A 28 3.25 -3.08 7.46
C TYR A 28 2.16 -2.00 7.41
N GLY A 29 2.55 -0.74 7.20
CA GLY A 29 1.64 0.41 7.25
C GLY A 29 1.46 0.95 8.67
N SER A 30 1.32 2.27 8.76
CA SER A 30 1.11 3.02 10.00
C SER A 30 0.47 4.37 9.70
N ALA A 31 0.07 5.12 10.73
CA ALA A 31 -0.47 6.48 10.55
C ALA A 31 0.52 7.43 9.85
N THR A 32 1.83 7.16 9.93
CA THR A 32 2.87 8.00 9.30
C THR A 32 3.26 7.52 7.89
N THR A 33 2.70 6.43 7.41
CA THR A 33 2.96 5.85 6.07
C THR A 33 1.65 5.65 5.29
N PRO A 34 0.94 6.75 4.96
CA PRO A 34 -0.37 6.68 4.33
C PRO A 34 -0.31 6.18 2.89
N ILE A 35 -1.28 5.35 2.51
CA ILE A 35 -1.34 4.71 1.19
C ILE A 35 -1.54 5.69 0.03
N GLU A 36 -2.04 6.89 0.30
CA GLU A 36 -2.20 7.94 -0.71
C GLU A 36 -0.87 8.57 -1.12
N LEU A 37 0.18 8.40 -0.30
CA LEU A 37 1.53 8.89 -0.58
C LEU A 37 2.49 7.76 -0.98
N PHE A 38 2.32 6.56 -0.42
CA PHE A 38 3.26 5.45 -0.59
C PHE A 38 2.69 4.22 -1.33
N GLY A 39 1.40 4.24 -1.67
CA GLY A 39 0.70 3.08 -2.24
C GLY A 39 0.20 2.09 -1.17
N PRO A 40 -0.63 1.11 -1.57
CA PRO A 40 -1.16 0.10 -0.66
C PRO A 40 -0.09 -0.90 -0.22
N THR A 41 -0.37 -1.66 0.84
CA THR A 41 0.51 -2.73 1.30
C THR A 41 0.14 -4.07 0.69
N ARG A 42 1.07 -5.03 0.69
CA ARG A 42 0.75 -6.41 0.25
C ARG A 42 -0.36 -7.07 1.07
N TYR A 43 -0.47 -6.71 2.34
CA TYR A 43 -1.39 -7.34 3.29
C TYR A 43 -2.84 -6.97 2.96
N GLN A 44 -3.08 -5.77 2.44
CA GLN A 44 -4.39 -5.35 1.94
C GLN A 44 -4.85 -6.22 0.76
N TRP A 45 -3.94 -6.56 -0.15
CA TRP A 45 -4.22 -7.49 -1.24
C TRP A 45 -4.45 -8.92 -0.72
N ASP A 46 -3.52 -9.44 0.09
CA ASP A 46 -3.57 -10.82 0.59
C ASP A 46 -4.88 -11.14 1.35
N GLN A 47 -5.44 -10.14 2.04
CA GLN A 47 -6.66 -10.27 2.83
C GLN A 47 -7.92 -9.82 2.08
N GLY A 48 -7.80 -9.34 0.84
CA GLY A 48 -8.92 -8.80 0.06
C GLY A 48 -9.57 -7.58 0.71
N TYR A 49 -8.78 -6.69 1.32
CA TYR A 49 -9.27 -5.54 2.09
C TYR A 49 -10.16 -4.61 1.25
N PHE A 50 -9.68 -4.19 0.07
CA PHE A 50 -10.45 -3.30 -0.81
C PHE A 50 -11.60 -4.03 -1.49
N GLN A 51 -11.37 -5.27 -1.95
CA GLN A 51 -12.40 -6.15 -2.47
C GLN A 51 -13.61 -6.28 -1.52
N GLN A 52 -13.37 -6.50 -0.22
CA GLN A 52 -14.43 -6.60 0.79
C GLN A 52 -15.24 -5.30 0.91
N GLU A 53 -14.58 -4.14 0.89
CA GLU A 53 -15.25 -2.84 0.95
C GLU A 53 -16.06 -2.56 -0.32
N ILE A 54 -15.55 -2.92 -1.50
CA ILE A 54 -16.28 -2.83 -2.76
C ILE A 54 -17.54 -3.70 -2.70
N TYR A 55 -17.41 -4.97 -2.29
CA TYR A 55 -18.57 -5.85 -2.15
C TYR A 55 -19.59 -5.32 -1.15
N ARG A 56 -19.14 -4.78 0.00
CA ARG A 56 -20.04 -4.17 0.98
C ARG A 56 -20.85 -3.02 0.38
N ARG A 57 -20.21 -2.14 -0.41
CA ARG A 57 -20.89 -1.01 -1.07
C ARG A 57 -21.87 -1.47 -2.14
N VAL A 58 -21.48 -2.43 -2.98
CA VAL A 58 -22.35 -3.00 -4.02
C VAL A 58 -23.55 -3.68 -3.37
N SER A 59 -23.35 -4.50 -2.34
CA SER A 59 -24.44 -5.16 -1.61
C SER A 59 -25.41 -4.16 -0.96
N ALA A 60 -24.90 -3.05 -0.42
CA ALA A 60 -25.76 -1.99 0.11
C ALA A 60 -26.61 -1.34 -1.01
N GLY A 61 -26.03 -1.06 -2.18
CA GLY A 61 -26.79 -0.53 -3.32
C GLY A 61 -27.88 -1.48 -3.81
N LEU A 62 -27.58 -2.79 -3.88
CA LEU A 62 -28.56 -3.81 -4.22
C LEU A 62 -29.70 -3.90 -3.19
N ALA A 63 -29.39 -3.76 -1.89
CA ALA A 63 -30.40 -3.73 -0.82
C ALA A 63 -31.30 -2.49 -0.90
N GLU A 64 -30.81 -1.40 -1.51
CA GLU A 64 -31.59 -0.20 -1.84
C GLU A 64 -32.39 -0.34 -3.15
N ASN A 65 -32.54 -1.55 -3.70
CA ASN A 65 -33.24 -1.85 -4.97
C ASN A 65 -32.60 -1.22 -6.21
N GLN A 66 -31.30 -0.93 -6.17
CA GLN A 66 -30.56 -0.52 -7.37
C GLN A 66 -30.30 -1.74 -8.25
N SER A 67 -30.27 -1.54 -9.56
CA SER A 67 -29.78 -2.56 -10.47
C SER A 67 -28.28 -2.82 -10.25
N LEU A 68 -27.81 -3.98 -10.70
CA LEU A 68 -26.38 -4.32 -10.63
C LEU A 68 -25.50 -3.26 -11.30
N SER A 69 -25.92 -2.77 -12.47
CA SER A 69 -25.20 -1.72 -13.22
C SER A 69 -25.08 -0.42 -12.43
N GLU A 70 -26.17 0.02 -11.78
CA GLU A 70 -26.19 1.24 -10.97
C GLU A 70 -25.35 1.10 -9.69
N ALA A 71 -25.37 -0.06 -9.05
CA ALA A 71 -24.57 -0.30 -7.85
C ALA A 71 -23.07 -0.27 -8.16
N TRP A 72 -22.65 -0.88 -9.28
CA TRP A 72 -21.24 -0.88 -9.70
C TRP A 72 -20.77 0.48 -10.22
N SER A 73 -21.62 1.23 -10.93
CA SER A 73 -21.25 2.56 -11.45
C SER A 73 -21.03 3.60 -10.34
N LYS A 74 -21.49 3.33 -9.12
CA LYS A 74 -21.23 4.16 -7.93
C LYS A 74 -19.91 3.87 -7.24
N ILE A 75 -19.18 2.82 -7.62
CA ILE A 75 -17.88 2.51 -7.04
C ILE A 75 -16.85 3.50 -7.59
N PRO A 76 -16.12 4.24 -6.73
CA PRO A 76 -15.08 5.15 -7.20
C PRO A 76 -13.94 4.39 -7.90
N GLU A 77 -13.50 4.88 -9.06
CA GLU A 77 -12.37 4.30 -9.80
C GLU A 77 -11.11 4.21 -8.95
N LYS A 78 -10.84 5.21 -8.08
CA LYS A 78 -9.72 5.17 -7.13
C LYS A 78 -9.77 3.96 -6.20
N LEU A 79 -10.96 3.59 -5.71
CA LEU A 79 -11.15 2.43 -4.85
C LEU A 79 -10.95 1.13 -5.64
N ALA A 80 -11.50 1.05 -6.84
CA ALA A 80 -11.28 -0.08 -7.74
C ALA A 80 -9.79 -0.25 -8.08
N PHE A 81 -9.08 0.86 -8.29
CA PHE A 81 -7.64 0.85 -8.57
C PHE A 81 -6.81 0.37 -7.38
N TYR A 82 -7.22 0.63 -6.14
CA TYR A 82 -6.55 0.02 -4.98
C TYR A 82 -6.72 -1.50 -4.92
N ASP A 83 -7.77 -2.06 -5.52
CA ASP A 83 -8.04 -3.50 -5.62
C ASP A 83 -7.42 -4.15 -6.87
N TYR A 84 -6.31 -3.58 -7.38
CA TYR A 84 -5.57 -4.11 -8.51
C TYR A 84 -4.18 -4.61 -8.10
N ILE A 85 -3.82 -5.83 -8.52
CA ILE A 85 -2.57 -6.50 -8.12
C ILE A 85 -1.31 -5.75 -8.57
N GLY A 86 -1.36 -4.96 -9.64
CA GLY A 86 -0.20 -4.18 -10.08
C GLY A 86 0.23 -3.12 -9.08
N ASN A 87 -0.70 -2.66 -8.22
CA ASN A 87 -0.41 -1.72 -7.14
C ASN A 87 0.17 -2.39 -5.88
N ASN A 88 0.29 -3.72 -5.86
CA ASN A 88 0.88 -4.44 -4.73
C ASN A 88 2.42 -4.33 -4.76
N PRO A 89 3.07 -3.78 -3.71
CA PRO A 89 4.52 -3.56 -3.68
C PRO A 89 5.34 -4.86 -3.69
N ALA A 90 4.73 -6.02 -3.43
CA ALA A 90 5.38 -7.33 -3.48
C ALA A 90 5.42 -7.97 -4.88
N LYS A 91 5.13 -7.20 -5.95
CA LYS A 91 5.12 -7.69 -7.34
C LYS A 91 6.28 -7.18 -8.21
N GLY A 92 7.20 -6.43 -7.63
CA GLY A 92 8.42 -5.97 -8.29
C GLY A 92 9.41 -7.10 -8.62
N GLY A 93 10.60 -6.70 -9.08
CA GLY A 93 11.74 -7.59 -9.28
C GLY A 93 13.04 -6.83 -9.07
N LEU A 94 14.07 -7.50 -8.56
CA LEU A 94 15.32 -6.85 -8.11
C LEU A 94 15.97 -5.95 -9.18
N PHE A 95 15.85 -6.31 -10.45
CA PHE A 95 16.43 -5.58 -11.59
C PHE A 95 15.39 -4.91 -12.49
N ARG A 96 14.12 -4.83 -12.06
CA ARG A 96 13.10 -4.04 -12.76
C ARG A 96 13.17 -2.61 -12.23
N ALA A 97 13.94 -1.78 -12.91
CA ALA A 97 14.14 -0.38 -12.54
C ALA A 97 13.05 0.52 -13.18
N GLY A 98 12.83 1.69 -12.57
CA GLY A 98 11.91 2.71 -13.08
C GLY A 98 10.59 2.81 -12.30
N SER A 99 9.67 3.60 -12.84
CA SER A 99 8.33 3.78 -12.27
C SER A 99 7.43 2.58 -12.56
N MET A 100 6.34 2.45 -11.80
CA MET A 100 5.28 1.48 -12.09
C MET A 100 4.68 1.70 -13.48
N ASP A 101 4.48 2.96 -13.88
CA ASP A 101 4.01 3.32 -15.23
C ASP A 101 4.92 2.80 -16.36
N SER A 102 6.21 2.61 -16.10
CA SER A 102 7.13 2.03 -17.09
C SER A 102 6.92 0.52 -17.26
N GLY A 103 6.24 -0.13 -16.31
CA GLY A 103 5.92 -1.55 -16.30
C GLY A 103 4.57 -1.83 -16.97
N ASP A 104 3.47 -1.41 -16.36
CA ASP A 104 2.12 -1.71 -16.83
C ASP A 104 1.42 -0.54 -17.55
N GLY A 105 2.05 0.63 -17.61
CA GLY A 105 1.55 1.80 -18.32
C GLY A 105 0.82 2.80 -17.43
N ILE A 106 0.28 3.86 -18.06
CA ILE A 106 -0.52 4.87 -17.37
C ILE A 106 -1.98 4.41 -17.39
N ALA A 107 -2.63 4.37 -16.22
CA ALA A 107 -4.06 4.05 -16.12
C ALA A 107 -4.93 5.12 -16.81
N VAL A 108 -5.92 4.71 -17.62
CA VAL A 108 -6.72 5.61 -18.48
C VAL A 108 -8.23 5.59 -18.23
N GLY A 109 -8.76 4.67 -17.43
CA GLY A 109 -10.20 4.53 -17.13
C GLY A 109 -10.67 3.07 -17.18
#